data_AF-A0A5C9C5C5-F1
#
_entry.id   AF-A0A5C9C5C5-F1
#
_cell.length_a   1.000
_cell.length_b   1.000
_cell.length_c   1.000
_cell.angle_alpha   90.00
_cell.angle_beta   90.00
_cell.angle_gamma   90.00
#
_symmetry.space_group_name_H-M   'P 1'
#
loop_
_entity.id
_entity.type
_entity.pdbx_description
1 polymer ?
#
loop_
_entity_poly.entity_id
_entity_poly.type
_entity_poly.pdbx_seq_one_letter_code
_entity_poly.pdbx_strand_id
1 'polypeptide(L)'
;MALSRFWLVIILASITYIFVLLFSGKYYSVEYAVNGKKDDPILKKEYYLKDLPKAIQDTLAKSANHRYAVGKDTLYIQDNNIVRFCVGKQATDGILPTCKNTIFDLLLPLIAYLSFFCGILQLLIDSGASERIAKLLSPIFIKIFPEIPANHPSISYMMLNFAANFLGLDSAATPFGLKAMESLQELNTDKEKASNSQIMFMCLHAAGLTLIPTSIIGYRAAQHAANPADVMIPCIITSFIGTIAALIIVGVKQKINLLNATLIGSVGIVIGIITGLLIYITQLDLINKGHFTGNLSNVLLLGIIFIILAYSFLREKRFTDQGKNVFNSFVEGAYDGLKTGRTIFPYILGMLVAISLFRNSGVFEILAGTLAKGFLAIGVTKEIVDALPIAILRPFT
;
A
#
# COMPACT_ATOMS: atom_id res chain seq x y z
N MET A 1 19.38 -0.28 -3.44
CA MET A 1 20.03 -0.93 -4.61
C MET A 1 19.26 -2.13 -5.16
N ALA A 2 18.82 -3.10 -4.33
CA ALA A 2 18.10 -4.29 -4.83
C ALA A 2 16.75 -3.98 -5.50
N LEU A 3 15.94 -3.08 -4.92
CA LEU A 3 14.64 -2.67 -5.46
C LEU A 3 14.75 -2.09 -6.90
N SER A 4 15.78 -1.28 -7.13
CA SER A 4 16.04 -0.67 -8.44
C SER A 4 16.38 -1.71 -9.51
N ARG A 5 17.14 -2.76 -9.15
CA ARG A 5 17.47 -3.85 -10.08
C ARG A 5 16.25 -4.68 -10.44
N PHE A 6 15.37 -4.94 -9.47
CA PHE A 6 14.13 -5.68 -9.70
C PHE A 6 13.22 -4.98 -10.72
N TRP A 7 12.93 -3.69 -10.50
CA TRP A 7 12.09 -2.91 -11.42
C TRP A 7 12.70 -2.81 -12.82
N LEU A 8 14.02 -2.62 -12.91
CA LEU A 8 14.73 -2.63 -14.19
C LEU A 8 14.57 -3.96 -14.94
N VAL A 9 14.75 -5.09 -14.24
CA VAL A 9 14.60 -6.43 -14.83
C VAL A 9 13.17 -6.66 -15.32
N ILE A 10 12.16 -6.27 -14.55
CA ILE A 10 10.76 -6.38 -14.97
C ILE A 10 10.50 -5.56 -16.23
N ILE A 11 10.96 -4.31 -16.27
CA ILE A 11 10.77 -3.43 -17.43
C ILE A 11 11.46 -4.04 -18.66
N LEU A 12 12.73 -4.44 -18.53
CA LEU A 12 13.48 -5.03 -19.64
C LEU A 12 12.83 -6.32 -20.13
N ALA A 13 12.45 -7.24 -19.23
CA ALA A 13 11.77 -8.47 -19.60
C ALA A 13 10.44 -8.22 -20.32
N SER A 14 9.66 -7.24 -19.84
CA SER A 14 8.37 -6.86 -20.44
C SER A 14 8.56 -6.29 -21.84
N ILE A 15 9.51 -5.37 -22.02
CA ILE A 15 9.83 -4.76 -23.32
C ILE A 15 10.37 -5.81 -24.29
N THR A 16 11.32 -6.65 -23.85
CA THR A 16 11.85 -7.74 -24.67
C THR A 16 10.75 -8.69 -25.11
N TYR A 17 9.83 -9.07 -24.21
CA TYR A 17 8.72 -9.95 -24.55
C TYR A 17 7.74 -9.32 -25.55
N ILE A 18 7.42 -8.02 -25.39
CA ILE A 18 6.61 -7.28 -26.36
C ILE A 18 7.27 -7.28 -27.75
N PHE A 19 8.59 -7.02 -27.82
CA PHE A 19 9.31 -7.07 -29.09
C PHE A 19 9.34 -8.47 -29.70
N VAL A 20 9.55 -9.52 -28.90
CA VAL A 20 9.48 -10.90 -29.39
C VAL A 20 8.10 -11.19 -29.99
N LEU A 21 7.02 -10.77 -29.35
CA LEU A 21 5.66 -10.98 -29.85
C LEU A 21 5.34 -10.16 -31.10
N LEU A 22 5.89 -8.95 -31.22
CA LEU A 22 5.82 -8.12 -32.42
C LEU A 22 6.54 -8.80 -33.59
N PHE A 23 7.80 -9.19 -33.41
CA PHE A 23 8.60 -9.84 -34.46
C PHE A 23 8.11 -11.26 -34.80
N SER A 24 7.41 -11.92 -33.88
CA SER A 24 6.74 -13.21 -34.12
C SER A 24 5.37 -13.07 -34.82
N GLY A 25 4.90 -11.84 -35.08
CA GLY A 25 3.59 -11.57 -35.71
C GLY A 25 2.38 -11.88 -34.82
N LYS A 26 2.56 -12.09 -33.50
CA LYS A 26 1.48 -12.34 -32.54
C LYS A 26 0.76 -11.07 -32.09
N TYR A 27 1.46 -9.94 -32.13
CA TYR A 27 0.89 -8.59 -31.98
C TYR A 27 1.12 -7.78 -33.26
N TYR A 28 0.10 -7.02 -33.64
CA TYR A 28 0.13 -6.18 -34.83
C TYR A 28 0.82 -4.83 -34.59
N SER A 29 0.66 -4.28 -33.39
CA SER A 29 1.31 -3.03 -32.98
C SER A 29 1.71 -3.10 -31.52
N VAL A 30 2.63 -2.20 -31.13
CA VAL A 30 3.02 -1.95 -29.73
C VAL A 30 2.33 -0.71 -29.17
N GLU A 31 1.45 -0.09 -29.95
CA GLU A 31 0.76 1.15 -29.60
C GLU A 31 -0.05 1.00 -28.31
N TYR A 32 -0.65 -0.17 -28.11
CA TYR A 32 -1.40 -0.48 -26.89
C TYR A 32 -0.52 -0.33 -25.63
N ALA A 33 0.75 -0.73 -25.68
CA ALA A 33 1.66 -0.65 -24.53
C ALA A 33 2.08 0.79 -24.20
N VAL A 34 2.08 1.69 -25.19
CA VAL A 34 2.54 3.08 -25.04
C VAL A 34 1.38 4.05 -24.82
N ASN A 35 0.38 4.01 -25.70
CA ASN A 35 -0.73 4.98 -25.78
C ASN A 35 -2.10 4.39 -25.39
N GLY A 36 -2.24 3.07 -25.41
CA GLY A 36 -3.52 2.41 -25.18
C GLY A 36 -4.06 2.69 -23.78
N LYS A 37 -5.38 2.80 -23.65
CA LYS A 37 -6.05 3.00 -22.36
C LYS A 37 -6.65 1.70 -21.85
N LYS A 38 -6.85 1.63 -20.55
CA LYS A 38 -7.60 0.54 -19.94
C LYS A 38 -8.95 0.38 -20.66
N ASP A 39 -9.32 -0.87 -20.90
CA ASP A 39 -10.54 -1.28 -21.62
C ASP A 39 -10.57 -1.00 -23.14
N ASP A 40 -9.50 -0.41 -23.72
CA ASP A 40 -9.39 -0.26 -25.17
C ASP A 40 -9.30 -1.63 -25.87
N PRO A 41 -9.94 -1.79 -27.04
CA PRO A 41 -9.91 -3.05 -27.78
C PRO A 41 -8.51 -3.31 -28.37
N ILE A 42 -7.97 -4.51 -28.15
CA ILE A 42 -6.61 -4.84 -28.59
C ILE A 42 -6.60 -5.21 -30.08
N LEU A 43 -5.93 -4.38 -30.89
CA LEU A 43 -5.78 -4.60 -32.33
C LEU A 43 -4.95 -5.86 -32.62
N LYS A 44 -5.54 -6.80 -33.35
CA LYS A 44 -4.87 -8.03 -33.78
C LYS A 44 -4.49 -8.03 -35.25
N LYS A 45 -5.32 -7.45 -36.13
CA LYS A 45 -5.05 -7.32 -37.58
C LYS A 45 -5.86 -6.16 -38.17
N GLU A 46 -5.41 -5.67 -39.31
CA GLU A 46 -6.20 -4.77 -40.17
C GLU A 46 -6.47 -5.45 -41.51
N TYR A 47 -7.66 -5.21 -42.04
CA TYR A 47 -8.10 -5.69 -43.34
C TYR A 47 -8.64 -4.52 -44.15
N TYR A 48 -8.48 -4.53 -45.48
CA TYR A 48 -9.29 -3.64 -46.29
C TYR A 48 -10.73 -4.14 -46.30
N LEU A 49 -11.70 -3.23 -46.30
CA LEU A 49 -13.13 -3.56 -46.27
C LEU A 49 -13.51 -4.57 -47.37
N LYS A 50 -12.93 -4.41 -48.56
CA LYS A 50 -13.11 -5.28 -49.73
C LYS A 50 -12.68 -6.74 -49.51
N ASP A 51 -11.74 -6.99 -48.60
CA ASP A 51 -11.16 -8.33 -48.37
C ASP A 51 -11.94 -9.12 -47.29
N LEU A 52 -12.91 -8.48 -46.62
CA LEU A 52 -13.78 -9.13 -45.63
C LEU A 52 -14.98 -9.83 -46.30
N PRO A 53 -15.57 -10.86 -45.66
CA PRO A 53 -16.82 -11.46 -46.13
C PRO A 53 -17.95 -10.42 -46.23
N LYS A 54 -18.77 -10.50 -47.30
CA LYS A 54 -19.90 -9.57 -47.53
C LYS A 54 -20.84 -9.43 -46.33
N ALA A 55 -21.08 -10.52 -45.59
CA ALA A 55 -21.91 -10.49 -44.38
C ALA A 55 -21.39 -9.51 -43.30
N ILE A 56 -20.07 -9.39 -43.14
CA ILE A 56 -19.45 -8.45 -42.17
C ILE A 56 -19.46 -7.03 -42.74
N GLN A 57 -19.21 -6.87 -44.04
CA GLN A 57 -19.31 -5.56 -44.71
C GLN A 57 -20.71 -4.97 -44.58
N ASP A 58 -21.75 -5.75 -44.88
CA ASP A 58 -23.15 -5.33 -44.82
C ASP A 58 -23.57 -4.99 -43.37
N THR A 59 -23.03 -5.71 -42.39
CA THR A 59 -23.34 -5.47 -40.98
C THR A 59 -22.64 -4.23 -40.43
N LEU A 60 -21.38 -4.00 -40.82
CA LEU A 60 -20.65 -2.78 -40.47
C LEU A 60 -21.32 -1.53 -41.07
N ALA A 61 -21.73 -1.61 -42.35
CA ALA A 61 -22.44 -0.53 -43.04
C ALA A 61 -23.82 -0.21 -42.43
N LYS A 62 -24.49 -1.21 -41.83
CA LYS A 62 -25.77 -1.03 -41.12
C LYS A 62 -25.60 -0.55 -39.67
N SER A 63 -24.40 -0.65 -39.10
CA SER A 63 -24.16 -0.26 -37.72
C SER A 63 -23.97 1.26 -37.61
N ALA A 64 -24.75 1.93 -36.74
CA ALA A 64 -24.68 3.38 -36.56
C ALA A 64 -23.29 3.89 -36.13
N ASN A 65 -22.48 3.03 -35.51
CA ASN A 65 -21.16 3.37 -34.96
C ASN A 65 -20.00 2.73 -35.74
N HIS A 66 -20.23 2.12 -36.91
CA HIS A 66 -19.22 1.40 -37.68
C HIS A 66 -18.48 0.32 -36.86
N ARG A 67 -19.21 -0.31 -35.93
CA ARG A 67 -18.69 -1.31 -34.99
C ARG A 67 -19.55 -2.56 -35.03
N TYR A 68 -18.91 -3.71 -35.16
CA TYR A 68 -19.56 -5.01 -35.15
C TYR A 68 -18.88 -5.94 -34.17
N ALA A 69 -19.59 -6.33 -33.11
CA ALA A 69 -19.11 -7.28 -32.11
C ALA A 69 -19.55 -8.71 -32.49
N VAL A 70 -18.60 -9.65 -32.48
CA VAL A 70 -18.85 -11.07 -32.72
C VAL A 70 -18.55 -11.84 -31.43
N GLY A 71 -19.60 -12.35 -30.77
CA GLY A 71 -19.46 -12.99 -29.47
C GLY A 71 -19.07 -12.00 -28.36
N LYS A 72 -18.35 -12.49 -27.33
CA LYS A 72 -17.96 -11.66 -26.16
C LYS A 72 -16.68 -10.85 -26.37
N ASP A 73 -15.74 -11.35 -27.17
CA ASP A 73 -14.37 -10.82 -27.18
C ASP A 73 -13.89 -10.31 -28.53
N THR A 74 -14.65 -10.47 -29.62
CA THR A 74 -14.21 -10.04 -30.95
C THR A 74 -14.95 -8.79 -31.37
N LEU A 75 -14.21 -7.79 -31.85
CA LEU A 75 -14.75 -6.52 -32.29
C LEU A 75 -14.11 -6.09 -33.61
N TYR A 76 -14.96 -5.81 -34.61
CA TYR A 76 -14.57 -5.18 -35.86
C TYR A 76 -14.92 -3.69 -35.77
N ILE A 77 -13.94 -2.82 -36.04
CA ILE A 77 -14.14 -1.36 -36.08
C ILE A 77 -13.72 -0.89 -37.47
N GLN A 78 -14.65 -0.29 -38.21
CA GLN A 78 -14.33 0.28 -39.51
C GLN A 78 -13.93 1.76 -39.35
N ASP A 79 -12.81 2.11 -39.98
CA ASP A 79 -12.27 3.46 -40.12
C ASP A 79 -11.95 3.69 -41.60
N ASN A 80 -12.81 4.44 -42.29
CA ASN A 80 -12.80 4.58 -43.74
C ASN A 80 -12.85 3.23 -44.48
N ASN A 81 -11.82 2.92 -45.28
CA ASN A 81 -11.70 1.68 -46.05
C ASN A 81 -10.94 0.56 -45.31
N ILE A 82 -10.55 0.80 -44.05
CA ILE A 82 -9.78 -0.14 -43.23
C ILE A 82 -10.68 -0.64 -42.10
N VAL A 83 -10.66 -1.94 -41.85
CA VAL A 83 -11.36 -2.59 -40.75
C VAL A 83 -10.34 -3.15 -39.77
N ARG A 84 -10.35 -2.60 -38.57
CA ARG A 84 -9.57 -3.06 -37.42
C ARG A 84 -10.25 -4.25 -36.79
N PHE A 85 -9.55 -5.40 -36.78
CA PHE A 85 -9.96 -6.61 -36.08
C PHE A 85 -9.32 -6.63 -34.70
N CYS A 86 -10.13 -6.47 -33.67
CA CYS A 86 -9.71 -6.44 -32.29
C CYS A 86 -10.21 -7.66 -31.52
N VAL A 87 -9.38 -8.15 -30.59
CA VAL A 87 -9.73 -9.28 -29.72
C VAL A 87 -9.39 -8.95 -28.27
N GLY A 88 -10.39 -9.03 -27.40
CA GLY A 88 -10.30 -8.69 -25.99
C GLY A 88 -10.10 -7.20 -25.74
N LYS A 89 -9.81 -6.87 -24.49
CA LYS A 89 -9.61 -5.51 -24.00
C LYS A 89 -8.30 -5.38 -23.23
N GLN A 90 -7.74 -4.19 -23.27
CA GLN A 90 -6.53 -3.85 -22.56
C GLN A 90 -6.74 -3.87 -21.04
N ALA A 91 -5.88 -4.59 -20.32
CA ALA A 91 -6.01 -4.79 -18.88
C ALA A 91 -5.72 -3.52 -18.06
N THR A 92 -4.79 -2.68 -18.53
CA THR A 92 -4.33 -1.46 -17.87
C THR A 92 -3.89 -0.41 -18.87
N ASP A 93 -3.92 0.86 -18.47
CA ASP A 93 -3.34 1.96 -19.24
C ASP A 93 -1.91 1.66 -19.70
N GLY A 94 -1.53 2.12 -20.88
CA GLY A 94 -0.16 2.12 -21.40
C GLY A 94 0.71 3.17 -20.72
N ILE A 95 1.97 3.29 -21.15
CA ILE A 95 2.97 4.16 -20.50
C ILE A 95 2.48 5.62 -20.38
N LEU A 96 2.08 6.26 -21.47
CA LEU A 96 1.76 7.69 -21.47
C LEU A 96 0.48 8.02 -20.68
N PRO A 97 -0.63 7.28 -20.84
CA PRO A 97 -1.81 7.49 -20.00
C PRO A 97 -1.50 7.21 -18.52
N THR A 98 -0.69 6.19 -18.20
CA THR A 98 -0.27 5.91 -16.82
C THR A 98 0.49 7.09 -16.22
N CYS A 99 1.43 7.70 -16.95
CA CYS A 99 2.16 8.88 -16.47
C CYS A 99 1.21 10.05 -16.13
N LYS A 100 0.23 10.31 -17.00
CA LYS A 100 -0.77 11.37 -16.78
C LYS A 100 -1.65 11.06 -15.56
N ASN A 101 -2.26 9.89 -15.55
CA ASN A 101 -3.24 9.49 -14.53
C ASN A 101 -2.58 9.38 -13.15
N THR A 102 -1.29 9.00 -13.10
CA THR A 102 -0.50 9.01 -11.85
C THR A 102 -0.51 10.38 -11.17
N ILE A 103 -0.43 11.48 -11.92
CA ILE A 103 -0.43 12.83 -11.34
C ILE A 103 -1.86 13.27 -11.00
N PHE A 104 -2.74 13.24 -11.99
CA PHE A 104 -4.05 13.87 -11.88
C PHE A 104 -5.04 13.07 -11.04
N ASP A 105 -5.06 11.75 -11.22
CA ASP A 105 -6.09 10.89 -10.62
C ASP A 105 -5.61 10.27 -9.31
N LEU A 106 -4.30 10.22 -9.08
CA LEU A 106 -3.72 9.60 -7.89
C LEU A 106 -2.98 10.60 -7.00
N LEU A 107 -1.92 11.24 -7.50
CA LEU A 107 -0.99 12.02 -6.67
C LEU A 107 -1.65 13.28 -6.08
N LEU A 108 -2.39 14.05 -6.88
CA LEU A 108 -3.02 15.28 -6.42
C LEU A 108 -4.06 15.02 -5.31
N PRO A 109 -5.03 14.09 -5.47
CA PRO A 109 -5.91 13.71 -4.38
C PRO A 109 -5.15 13.18 -3.16
N LEU A 110 -4.15 12.33 -3.39
CA LEU A 110 -3.33 11.76 -2.31
C LEU A 110 -2.61 12.84 -1.50
N ILE A 111 -2.01 13.85 -2.14
CA ILE A 111 -1.38 14.99 -1.46
C ILE A 111 -2.38 15.68 -0.55
N ALA A 112 -3.60 15.94 -1.02
CA ALA A 112 -4.63 16.58 -0.21
C ALA A 112 -4.97 15.75 1.05
N TYR A 113 -5.16 14.44 0.89
CA TYR A 113 -5.44 13.55 2.01
C TYR A 113 -4.26 13.43 2.98
N LEU A 114 -3.03 13.30 2.47
CA LEU A 114 -1.81 13.27 3.28
C LEU A 114 -1.63 14.57 4.06
N SER A 115 -1.81 15.73 3.43
CA SER A 115 -1.74 17.03 4.11
C SER A 115 -2.76 17.14 5.23
N PHE A 116 -4.01 16.71 5.02
CA PHE A 116 -5.00 16.71 6.09
C PHE A 116 -4.59 15.82 7.27
N PHE A 117 -4.24 14.56 7.00
CA PHE A 117 -3.87 13.63 8.06
C PHE A 117 -2.58 14.02 8.77
N CYS A 118 -1.53 14.43 8.05
CA CYS A 118 -0.29 14.92 8.65
C CYS A 118 -0.54 16.15 9.53
N GLY A 119 -1.44 17.07 9.12
CA GLY A 119 -1.83 18.20 9.94
C GLY A 119 -2.47 17.79 11.26
N ILE A 120 -3.44 16.86 11.24
CA ILE A 120 -4.07 16.35 12.46
C ILE A 120 -3.05 15.63 13.34
N LEU A 121 -2.20 14.80 12.74
CA LEU A 121 -1.25 14.01 13.48
C LEU A 121 -0.09 14.85 14.07
N GLN A 122 0.27 15.98 13.44
CA GLN A 122 1.26 16.91 14.00
C GLN A 122 0.82 17.46 15.36
N LEU A 123 -0.48 17.61 15.58
CA LEU A 123 -1.03 18.01 16.86
C LEU A 123 -0.69 17.01 17.98
N LEU A 124 -0.57 15.71 17.68
CA LEU A 124 -0.17 14.68 18.66
C LEU A 124 1.29 14.83 19.10
N ILE A 125 2.16 15.25 18.18
CA ILE A 125 3.56 15.52 18.47
C ILE A 125 3.65 16.76 19.37
N ASP A 126 3.04 17.87 18.95
CA ASP A 126 3.21 19.15 19.62
C ASP A 126 2.49 19.23 20.99
N SER A 127 1.37 18.50 21.13
CA SER A 127 0.69 18.31 22.43
C SER A 127 1.47 17.39 23.39
N GLY A 128 2.48 16.68 22.88
CA GLY A 128 3.29 15.70 23.57
C GLY A 128 2.54 14.40 23.92
N ALA A 129 1.56 14.03 23.09
CA ALA A 129 0.86 12.75 23.18
C ALA A 129 1.79 11.58 22.82
N SER A 130 2.65 11.77 21.81
CA SER A 130 3.62 10.76 21.36
C SER A 130 4.56 10.32 22.50
N GLU A 131 5.06 11.24 23.32
CA GLU A 131 5.89 10.96 24.48
C GLU A 131 5.12 10.21 25.58
N ARG A 132 3.82 10.48 25.72
CA ARG A 132 2.96 9.72 26.64
C ARG A 132 2.77 8.28 26.17
N ILE A 133 2.51 8.08 24.89
CA ILE A 133 2.40 6.74 24.29
C ILE A 133 3.73 6.01 24.40
N ALA A 134 4.86 6.68 24.13
CA ALA A 134 6.20 6.14 24.35
C ALA A 134 6.40 5.69 25.81
N LYS A 135 6.00 6.49 26.80
CA LYS A 135 6.07 6.09 28.21
C LYS A 135 5.19 4.89 28.54
N LEU A 136 3.99 4.81 27.96
CA LEU A 136 3.07 3.68 28.13
C LEU A 136 3.65 2.38 27.56
N LEU A 137 4.32 2.44 26.42
CA LEU A 137 4.91 1.29 25.73
C LEU A 137 6.27 0.87 26.31
N SER A 138 6.95 1.75 27.06
CA SER A 138 8.30 1.53 27.61
C SER A 138 8.52 0.18 28.33
N PRO A 139 7.63 -0.28 29.24
CA PRO A 139 7.85 -1.55 29.95
C PRO A 139 7.91 -2.76 29.02
N ILE A 140 7.20 -2.73 27.89
CA ILE A 140 7.22 -3.79 26.88
C ILE A 140 8.57 -3.77 26.15
N PHE A 141 9.02 -2.58 25.75
CA PHE A 141 10.25 -2.40 24.97
C PHE A 141 11.50 -2.84 25.72
N ILE A 142 11.62 -2.52 27.01
CA ILE A 142 12.77 -2.93 27.82
C ILE A 142 12.91 -4.47 27.84
N LYS A 143 11.79 -5.20 27.74
CA LYS A 143 11.82 -6.68 27.68
C LYS A 143 12.14 -7.22 26.29
N ILE A 144 11.74 -6.51 25.24
CA ILE A 144 12.04 -6.89 23.85
C ILE A 144 13.50 -6.61 23.50
N PHE A 145 14.12 -5.60 24.12
CA PHE A 145 15.51 -5.18 23.85
C PHE A 145 16.41 -5.34 25.07
N PRO A 146 16.73 -6.60 25.50
CA PRO A 146 17.45 -6.85 26.73
C PRO A 146 18.92 -6.40 26.72
N GLU A 147 19.51 -6.23 25.54
CA GLU A 147 20.92 -5.83 25.36
C GLU A 147 21.14 -4.31 25.51
N ILE A 148 20.07 -3.51 25.51
CA ILE A 148 20.18 -2.06 25.61
C ILE A 148 20.24 -1.66 27.09
N PRO A 149 21.23 -0.86 27.53
CA PRO A 149 21.30 -0.37 28.90
C PRO A 149 20.04 0.41 29.29
N ALA A 150 19.58 0.21 30.53
CA ALA A 150 18.48 0.99 31.07
C ALA A 150 18.83 2.50 31.01
N ASN A 151 17.87 3.33 30.57
CA ASN A 151 18.02 4.77 30.36
C ASN A 151 18.92 5.22 29.21
N HIS A 152 19.39 4.32 28.34
CA HIS A 152 20.10 4.73 27.13
C HIS A 152 19.19 5.53 26.17
N PRO A 153 19.68 6.61 25.53
CA PRO A 153 18.88 7.43 24.61
C PRO A 153 18.22 6.66 23.46
N SER A 154 18.85 5.57 23.00
CA SER A 154 18.31 4.70 21.95
C SER A 154 16.89 4.21 22.27
N ILE A 155 16.60 3.88 23.54
CA ILE A 155 15.25 3.47 23.97
C ILE A 155 14.26 4.57 23.62
N SER A 156 14.52 5.80 24.04
CA SER A 156 13.63 6.94 23.78
C SER A 156 13.39 7.18 22.29
N TYR A 157 14.44 7.15 21.46
CA TYR A 157 14.29 7.30 20.01
C TYR A 157 13.47 6.16 19.38
N MET A 158 13.71 4.92 19.80
CA MET A 158 12.92 3.78 19.34
C MET A 158 11.46 3.93 19.75
N MET A 159 11.19 4.27 21.01
CA MET A 159 9.82 4.48 21.50
C MET A 159 9.08 5.55 20.71
N LEU A 160 9.76 6.66 20.39
CA LEU A 160 9.19 7.74 19.59
C LEU A 160 8.94 7.30 18.14
N ASN A 161 9.86 6.55 17.54
CA ASN A 161 9.65 5.95 16.22
C ASN A 161 8.41 5.03 16.20
N PHE A 162 8.29 4.13 17.18
CA PHE A 162 7.13 3.23 17.26
C PHE A 162 5.83 3.95 17.58
N ALA A 163 5.84 4.93 18.50
CA ALA A 163 4.66 5.73 18.79
C ALA A 163 4.19 6.51 17.55
N ALA A 164 5.14 7.07 16.79
CA ALA A 164 4.83 7.75 15.54
C ALA A 164 4.26 6.78 14.50
N ASN A 165 4.93 5.66 14.21
CA ASN A 165 4.44 4.64 13.26
C ASN A 165 3.07 4.08 13.67
N PHE A 166 2.87 3.83 14.97
CA PHE A 166 1.60 3.39 15.54
C PHE A 166 0.47 4.38 15.27
N LEU A 167 0.74 5.68 15.34
CA LEU A 167 -0.24 6.73 15.04
C LEU A 167 -0.38 7.04 13.54
N GLY A 168 0.43 6.44 12.67
CA GLY A 168 0.46 6.76 11.24
C GLY A 168 1.24 8.05 10.91
N LEU A 169 2.16 8.45 11.78
CA LEU A 169 3.05 9.62 11.67
C LEU A 169 4.38 9.26 10.97
N ASP A 170 4.32 8.67 9.78
CA ASP A 170 5.49 8.09 9.11
C ASP A 170 6.62 9.12 8.86
N SER A 171 6.25 10.37 8.57
CA SER A 171 7.14 11.52 8.38
C SER A 171 7.97 11.83 9.63
N ALA A 172 7.36 11.67 10.81
CA ALA A 172 8.03 11.86 12.10
C ALA A 172 8.71 10.57 12.58
N ALA A 173 8.20 9.39 12.20
CA ALA A 173 8.80 8.11 12.55
C ALA A 173 10.21 7.99 11.97
N THR A 174 10.39 8.30 10.69
CA THR A 174 11.67 8.14 9.97
C THR A 174 12.86 8.82 10.65
N PRO A 175 12.84 10.12 11.00
CA PRO A 175 13.97 10.76 11.67
C PRO A 175 14.27 10.17 13.05
N PHE A 176 13.25 9.76 13.82
CA PHE A 176 13.47 9.03 15.07
C PHE A 176 14.05 7.63 14.83
N GLY A 177 13.68 6.97 13.74
CA GLY A 177 14.19 5.66 13.35
C GLY A 177 15.68 5.71 12.96
N LEU A 178 16.09 6.74 12.21
CA LEU A 178 17.50 6.96 11.88
C LEU A 178 18.31 7.26 13.14
N LYS A 179 17.85 8.17 14.00
CA LYS A 179 18.51 8.46 15.30
C LYS A 179 18.59 7.24 16.21
N ALA A 180 17.52 6.43 16.24
CA ALA A 180 17.52 5.16 16.95
C ALA A 180 18.60 4.23 16.38
N MET A 181 18.72 4.12 15.06
CA MET A 181 19.75 3.28 14.43
C MET A 181 21.16 3.76 14.64
N GLU A 182 21.41 5.08 14.55
CA GLU A 182 22.69 5.68 14.87
C GLU A 182 23.07 5.39 16.33
N SER A 183 22.14 5.59 17.26
CA SER A 183 22.36 5.33 18.69
C SER A 183 22.53 3.84 19.03
N LEU A 184 21.82 2.94 18.33
CA LEU A 184 22.05 1.50 18.44
C LEU A 184 23.40 1.09 17.83
N GLN A 185 23.84 1.79 16.78
CA GLN A 185 25.13 1.54 16.15
C GLN A 185 26.28 1.98 17.05
N GLU A 186 26.11 3.00 17.91
CA GLU A 186 27.11 3.37 18.93
C GLU A 186 27.37 2.21 19.89
N LEU A 187 26.30 1.55 20.36
CA LEU A 187 26.37 0.38 21.24
C LEU A 187 26.90 -0.88 20.56
N ASN A 188 26.90 -0.92 19.23
CA ASN A 188 27.31 -2.10 18.47
C ASN A 188 28.83 -2.27 18.49
N THR A 189 29.30 -3.45 18.93
CA THR A 189 30.73 -3.77 18.98
C THR A 189 31.33 -4.05 17.59
N ASP A 190 30.52 -4.51 16.64
CA ASP A 190 30.94 -4.82 15.26
C ASP A 190 30.19 -3.92 14.28
N LYS A 191 30.86 -2.88 13.76
CA LYS A 191 30.21 -1.87 12.93
C LYS A 191 29.77 -2.39 11.55
N GLU A 192 30.36 -3.48 11.07
CA GLU A 192 30.04 -4.07 9.76
C GLU A 192 28.89 -5.08 9.83
N LYS A 193 28.43 -5.43 11.04
CA LYS A 193 27.36 -6.40 11.26
C LYS A 193 26.26 -5.83 12.13
N ALA A 194 25.01 -5.98 11.70
CA ALA A 194 23.87 -5.54 12.49
C ALA A 194 23.78 -6.30 13.83
N SER A 195 23.61 -5.55 14.94
CA SER A 195 23.39 -6.10 16.28
C SER A 195 21.98 -6.70 16.43
N ASN A 196 21.76 -7.52 17.46
CA ASN A 196 20.44 -8.10 17.71
C ASN A 196 19.36 -7.02 17.91
N SER A 197 19.72 -5.94 18.63
CA SER A 197 18.82 -4.80 18.84
C SER A 197 18.47 -4.09 17.53
N GLN A 198 19.43 -3.92 16.61
CA GLN A 198 19.16 -3.34 15.29
C GLN A 198 18.26 -4.27 14.45
N ILE A 199 18.52 -5.57 14.45
CA ILE A 199 17.70 -6.55 13.72
C ILE A 199 16.26 -6.54 14.24
N MET A 200 16.08 -6.63 15.56
CA MET A 200 14.75 -6.60 16.18
C MET A 200 14.02 -5.28 15.90
N PHE A 201 14.72 -4.14 16.03
CA PHE A 201 14.16 -2.83 15.73
C PHE A 201 13.69 -2.74 14.28
N MET A 202 14.51 -3.15 13.31
CA MET A 202 14.11 -3.18 11.90
C MET A 202 12.93 -4.11 11.64
N CYS A 203 12.93 -5.32 12.20
CA CYS A 203 11.86 -6.28 11.94
C CYS A 203 10.51 -5.80 12.49
N LEU A 204 10.51 -5.23 13.69
CA LEU A 204 9.29 -4.68 14.29
C LEU A 204 8.85 -3.38 13.59
N HIS A 205 9.79 -2.54 13.15
CA HIS A 205 9.48 -1.35 12.35
C HIS A 205 8.85 -1.74 11.00
N ALA A 206 9.44 -2.72 10.30
CA ALA A 206 8.96 -3.23 9.03
C ALA A 206 7.61 -3.95 9.14
N ALA A 207 7.30 -4.56 10.30
CA ALA A 207 5.98 -5.13 10.55
C ALA A 207 4.87 -4.08 10.59
N GLY A 208 5.21 -2.81 10.85
CA GLY A 208 4.35 -1.67 10.56
C GLY A 208 3.04 -1.67 11.32
N LEU A 209 3.05 -1.96 12.63
CA LEU A 209 1.84 -1.82 13.45
C LEU A 209 1.35 -0.37 13.39
N THR A 210 0.23 -0.15 12.70
CA THR A 210 -0.34 1.18 12.47
C THR A 210 -1.82 1.15 12.86
N LEU A 211 -2.21 2.05 13.76
CA LEU A 211 -3.58 2.23 14.21
C LEU A 211 -4.41 2.99 13.17
N ILE A 212 -3.83 4.03 12.56
CA ILE A 212 -4.49 4.89 11.58
C ILE A 212 -3.77 4.74 10.24
N PRO A 213 -4.24 3.90 9.32
CA PRO A 213 -3.58 3.67 8.04
C PRO A 213 -3.89 4.82 7.06
N THR A 214 -3.44 6.03 7.38
CA THR A 214 -3.78 7.29 6.70
C THR A 214 -3.48 7.25 5.21
N SER A 215 -2.32 6.73 4.81
CA SER A 215 -1.95 6.60 3.40
C SER A 215 -2.86 5.63 2.66
N ILE A 216 -3.23 4.48 3.26
CA ILE A 216 -4.13 3.50 2.63
C ILE A 216 -5.52 4.10 2.45
N ILE A 217 -6.04 4.80 3.47
CA ILE A 217 -7.31 5.52 3.39
C ILE A 217 -7.24 6.57 2.27
N GLY A 218 -6.15 7.35 2.21
CA GLY A 218 -5.91 8.34 1.17
C GLY A 218 -5.85 7.74 -0.23
N TYR A 219 -5.15 6.63 -0.43
CA TYR A 219 -5.10 5.90 -1.70
C TYR A 219 -6.49 5.38 -2.12
N ARG A 220 -7.25 4.83 -1.19
CA ARG A 220 -8.62 4.36 -1.45
C ARG A 220 -9.54 5.52 -1.82
N ALA A 221 -9.46 6.64 -1.12
CA ALA A 221 -10.22 7.83 -1.43
C ALA A 221 -9.86 8.41 -2.81
N ALA A 222 -8.56 8.47 -3.13
CA ALA A 222 -8.06 8.90 -4.44
C ALA A 222 -8.57 8.00 -5.58
N GLN A 223 -8.76 6.71 -5.30
CA GLN A 223 -9.29 5.73 -6.24
C GLN A 223 -10.81 5.53 -6.11
N HIS A 224 -11.53 6.53 -5.58
CA HIS A 224 -12.99 6.57 -5.50
C HIS A 224 -13.64 5.40 -4.76
N ALA A 225 -12.97 4.84 -3.74
CA ALA A 225 -13.57 3.82 -2.89
C ALA A 225 -14.84 4.36 -2.22
N ALA A 226 -15.94 3.59 -2.27
CA ALA A 226 -17.23 3.98 -1.69
C ALA A 226 -17.14 4.27 -0.19
N ASN A 227 -16.33 3.49 0.54
CA ASN A 227 -15.92 3.77 1.90
C ASN A 227 -14.40 3.60 2.00
N PRO A 228 -13.61 4.69 2.04
CA PRO A 228 -12.15 4.58 2.11
C PRO A 228 -11.62 4.00 3.44
N ALA A 229 -12.36 4.15 4.55
CA ALA A 229 -11.91 3.76 5.89
C ALA A 229 -12.28 2.32 6.28
N ASP A 230 -13.15 1.65 5.53
CA ASP A 230 -13.61 0.27 5.80
C ASP A 230 -12.47 -0.74 6.02
N VAL A 231 -11.30 -0.52 5.42
CA VAL A 231 -10.10 -1.35 5.57
C VAL A 231 -9.36 -1.18 6.89
N MET A 232 -9.68 -0.19 7.72
CA MET A 232 -8.91 0.13 8.92
C MET A 232 -8.82 -1.04 9.91
N ILE A 233 -9.95 -1.70 10.23
CA ILE A 233 -9.95 -2.85 11.15
C ILE A 233 -9.11 -4.02 10.59
N PRO A 234 -9.30 -4.47 9.33
CA PRO A 234 -8.39 -5.43 8.70
C PRO A 234 -6.91 -5.02 8.74
N CYS A 235 -6.58 -3.75 8.50
CA CYS A 235 -5.20 -3.25 8.54
C CYS A 235 -4.59 -3.37 9.95
N ILE A 236 -5.34 -3.02 10.99
CA ILE A 236 -4.89 -3.15 12.39
C ILE A 236 -4.64 -4.62 12.73
N ILE A 237 -5.57 -5.51 12.38
CA ILE A 237 -5.45 -6.94 12.67
C ILE A 237 -4.25 -7.54 11.94
N THR A 238 -4.11 -7.27 10.64
CA THR A 238 -3.03 -7.85 9.83
C THR A 238 -1.65 -7.31 10.22
N SER A 239 -1.51 -6.02 10.49
CA SER A 239 -0.25 -5.43 10.98
C SER A 239 0.11 -5.93 12.38
N PHE A 240 -0.88 -6.11 13.26
CA PHE A 240 -0.67 -6.73 14.56
C PHE A 240 -0.18 -8.17 14.46
N ILE A 241 -0.82 -9.01 13.62
CA ILE A 241 -0.36 -10.38 13.38
C ILE A 241 1.07 -10.37 12.83
N GLY A 242 1.38 -9.49 11.88
CA GLY A 242 2.74 -9.33 11.34
C GLY A 242 3.77 -8.95 12.41
N THR A 243 3.39 -8.07 13.33
CA THR A 243 4.25 -7.62 14.44
C THR A 243 4.50 -8.73 15.45
N ILE A 244 3.49 -9.52 15.77
CA ILE A 244 3.63 -10.70 16.62
C ILE A 244 4.51 -11.76 15.94
N ALA A 245 4.30 -12.02 14.64
CA ALA A 245 5.14 -12.94 13.89
C ALA A 245 6.61 -12.50 13.88
N ALA A 246 6.88 -11.23 13.61
CA ALA A 246 8.22 -10.67 13.67
C ALA A 246 8.85 -10.82 15.06
N LEU A 247 8.11 -10.46 16.11
CA LEU A 247 8.56 -10.57 17.50
C LEU A 247 8.88 -12.02 17.88
N ILE A 248 8.03 -12.98 17.51
CA ILE A 248 8.23 -14.41 17.82
C ILE A 248 9.43 -14.95 17.05
N ILE A 249 9.49 -14.75 15.73
CA ILE A 249 10.55 -15.31 14.88
C ILE A 249 11.92 -14.77 15.30
N VAL A 250 12.03 -13.45 15.45
CA VAL A 250 13.30 -12.82 15.86
C VAL A 250 13.59 -13.11 17.32
N GLY A 251 12.59 -13.06 18.19
CA GLY A 251 12.72 -13.32 19.62
C GLY A 251 13.21 -14.74 19.93
N VAL A 252 12.69 -15.75 19.24
CA VAL A 252 13.17 -17.15 19.36
C VAL A 252 14.62 -17.25 18.89
N LYS A 253 14.96 -16.66 17.74
CA LYS A 253 16.33 -16.69 17.20
C LYS A 253 17.34 -16.00 18.13
N GLN A 254 16.94 -14.90 18.74
CA GLN A 254 17.76 -14.12 19.69
C GLN A 254 17.65 -14.63 21.14
N LYS A 255 16.85 -15.69 21.39
CA LYS A 255 16.61 -16.28 22.73
C LYS A 255 16.07 -15.26 23.75
N ILE A 256 15.23 -14.33 23.31
CA ILE A 256 14.52 -13.39 24.18
C ILE A 256 13.46 -14.15 24.99
N ASN A 257 13.28 -13.79 26.26
CA ASN A 257 12.24 -14.39 27.11
C ASN A 257 10.84 -13.85 26.75
N LEU A 258 10.24 -14.46 25.71
CA LEU A 258 8.90 -14.12 25.23
C LEU A 258 7.79 -14.49 26.23
N LEU A 259 8.07 -15.35 27.21
CA LEU A 259 7.10 -15.78 28.21
C LEU A 259 7.04 -14.84 29.43
N ASN A 260 7.63 -13.65 29.32
CA ASN A 260 7.54 -12.66 30.37
C ASN A 260 6.07 -12.22 30.60
N ALA A 261 5.64 -12.17 31.87
CA ALA A 261 4.27 -11.81 32.24
C ALA A 261 3.82 -10.43 31.68
N THR A 262 4.72 -9.44 31.61
CA THR A 262 4.42 -8.13 31.02
C THR A 262 4.15 -8.25 29.52
N LEU A 263 4.96 -9.03 28.81
CA LEU A 263 4.82 -9.23 27.37
C LEU A 263 3.55 -10.03 27.06
N ILE A 264 3.36 -11.18 27.71
CA ILE A 264 2.14 -11.98 27.58
C ILE A 264 0.90 -11.17 27.94
N GLY A 265 0.92 -10.41 29.04
CA GLY A 265 -0.21 -9.59 29.47
C GLY A 265 -0.58 -8.54 28.43
N SER A 266 0.41 -7.78 27.93
CA SER A 266 0.19 -6.75 26.91
C SER A 266 -0.34 -7.31 25.59
N VAL A 267 0.29 -8.36 25.06
CA VAL A 267 -0.13 -9.03 23.81
C VAL A 267 -1.49 -9.71 24.00
N GLY A 268 -1.71 -10.36 25.13
CA GLY A 268 -2.96 -11.04 25.48
C GLY A 268 -4.15 -10.10 25.57
N ILE A 269 -3.97 -8.88 26.10
CA ILE A 269 -5.03 -7.85 26.10
C ILE A 269 -5.44 -7.50 24.67
N VAL A 270 -4.48 -7.23 23.78
CA VAL A 270 -4.78 -6.86 22.39
C VAL A 270 -5.42 -8.02 21.62
N ILE A 271 -4.89 -9.25 21.79
CA ILE A 271 -5.49 -10.46 21.22
C ILE A 271 -6.92 -10.65 21.73
N GLY A 272 -7.16 -10.45 23.03
CA GLY A 272 -8.49 -10.55 23.64
C GLY A 272 -9.49 -9.55 23.05
N ILE A 273 -9.07 -8.29 22.85
CA ILE A 273 -9.89 -7.26 22.21
C ILE A 273 -10.23 -7.65 20.77
N ILE A 274 -9.22 -8.05 19.97
CA ILE A 274 -9.42 -8.45 18.57
C ILE A 274 -10.33 -9.68 18.49
N THR A 275 -10.08 -10.69 19.32
CA THR A 275 -10.86 -11.94 19.33
C THR A 275 -12.29 -11.68 19.76
N GLY A 276 -12.50 -10.88 20.81
CA GLY A 276 -13.84 -10.49 21.25
C GLY A 276 -14.61 -9.72 20.18
N LEU A 277 -13.94 -8.78 19.50
CA LEU A 277 -14.51 -8.06 18.37
C LEU A 277 -14.87 -9.00 17.22
N LEU A 278 -13.98 -9.94 16.86
CA LEU A 278 -14.24 -10.92 15.80
C LEU A 278 -15.38 -11.87 16.14
N ILE A 279 -15.45 -12.36 17.38
CA ILE A 279 -16.57 -13.18 17.86
C ILE A 279 -17.88 -12.41 17.71
N TYR A 280 -17.93 -11.17 18.19
CA TYR A 280 -19.10 -10.31 18.05
C TYR A 280 -19.51 -10.12 16.58
N ILE A 281 -18.56 -9.79 15.70
CA ILE A 281 -18.83 -9.65 14.26
C ILE A 281 -19.34 -10.96 13.67
N THR A 282 -18.80 -12.11 14.07
CA THR A 282 -19.22 -13.40 13.51
C THR A 282 -20.65 -13.79 13.88
N GLN A 283 -21.15 -13.33 15.03
CA GLN A 283 -22.50 -13.56 15.53
C GLN A 283 -23.57 -12.71 14.84
N LEU A 284 -23.18 -11.59 14.20
CA LEU A 284 -24.10 -10.75 13.44
C LEU A 284 -24.60 -11.48 12.17
N ASP A 285 -25.74 -11.07 11.63
CA ASP A 285 -26.19 -11.51 10.30
C ASP A 285 -25.42 -10.78 9.17
N LEU A 286 -25.61 -11.17 7.91
CA LEU A 286 -24.84 -10.62 6.79
C LEU A 286 -25.04 -9.10 6.63
N ILE A 287 -26.25 -8.60 6.88
CA ILE A 287 -26.60 -7.18 6.74
C ILE A 287 -26.00 -6.36 7.88
N ASN A 288 -26.16 -6.82 9.13
CA ASN A 288 -25.61 -6.15 10.30
C ASN A 288 -24.08 -6.24 10.34
N LYS A 289 -23.46 -7.30 9.80
CA LYS A 289 -22.00 -7.33 9.60
C LYS A 289 -21.54 -6.17 8.74
N GLY A 290 -22.11 -6.00 7.54
CA GLY A 290 -21.74 -4.94 6.62
C GLY A 290 -21.96 -3.55 7.22
N HIS A 291 -23.11 -3.34 7.86
CA HIS A 291 -23.43 -2.08 8.55
C HIS A 291 -22.47 -1.80 9.72
N PHE A 292 -22.21 -2.79 10.57
CA PHE A 292 -21.33 -2.65 11.73
C PHE A 292 -19.88 -2.41 11.32
N THR A 293 -19.31 -3.21 10.41
CA THR A 293 -17.90 -3.06 10.01
C THR A 293 -17.67 -1.74 9.26
N GLY A 294 -18.62 -1.34 8.41
CA GLY A 294 -18.55 -0.07 7.69
C GLY A 294 -18.61 1.14 8.62
N ASN A 295 -19.58 1.15 9.56
CA ASN A 295 -19.71 2.24 10.52
C ASN A 295 -18.63 2.24 11.60
N LEU A 296 -18.19 1.08 12.08
CA LEU A 296 -17.17 0.99 13.12
C LEU A 296 -15.89 1.70 12.68
N SER A 297 -15.44 1.48 11.44
CA SER A 297 -14.26 2.16 10.91
C SER A 297 -14.44 3.68 10.83
N ASN A 298 -15.60 4.16 10.38
CA ASN A 298 -15.87 5.60 10.30
C ASN A 298 -15.99 6.25 11.69
N VAL A 299 -16.67 5.60 12.62
CA VAL A 299 -16.81 6.03 14.02
C VAL A 299 -15.45 6.04 14.70
N LEU A 300 -14.63 5.01 14.49
CA LEU A 300 -13.29 4.95 15.06
C LEU A 300 -12.40 6.07 14.47
N LEU A 301 -12.47 6.32 13.16
CA LEU A 301 -11.72 7.41 12.52
C LEU A 301 -12.12 8.78 13.07
N LEU A 302 -13.42 9.11 13.07
CA LEU A 302 -13.92 10.38 13.60
C LEU A 302 -13.68 10.50 15.10
N GLY A 303 -13.83 9.42 15.85
CA GLY A 303 -13.56 9.37 17.28
C GLY A 303 -12.09 9.66 17.59
N ILE A 304 -11.17 9.08 16.84
CA ILE A 304 -9.73 9.37 16.98
C ILE A 304 -9.45 10.83 16.65
N ILE A 305 -9.96 11.36 15.54
CA ILE A 305 -9.77 12.79 15.19
C ILE A 305 -10.32 13.69 16.31
N PHE A 306 -11.51 13.39 16.83
CA PHE A 306 -12.10 14.13 17.93
C PHE A 306 -11.22 14.09 19.18
N ILE A 307 -10.72 12.90 19.56
CA ILE A 307 -9.81 12.74 20.71
C ILE A 307 -8.53 13.55 20.50
N ILE A 308 -7.94 13.55 19.31
CA ILE A 308 -6.75 14.32 18.98
C ILE A 308 -7.01 15.82 19.14
N LEU A 309 -8.11 16.32 18.58
CA LEU A 309 -8.45 17.74 18.64
C LEU A 309 -8.79 18.17 20.08
N ALA A 310 -9.59 17.38 20.80
CA ALA A 310 -9.94 17.65 22.19
C ALA A 310 -8.69 17.61 23.09
N TYR A 311 -7.80 16.63 22.91
CA TYR A 311 -6.56 16.54 23.67
C TYR A 311 -5.62 17.71 23.39
N SER A 312 -5.51 18.12 22.12
CA SER A 312 -4.73 19.28 21.69
C SER A 312 -5.26 20.58 22.29
N PHE A 313 -6.58 20.75 22.31
CA PHE A 313 -7.24 21.89 22.95
C PHE A 313 -7.00 21.91 24.47
N LEU A 314 -7.17 20.77 25.15
CA LEU A 314 -6.88 20.67 26.59
C LEU A 314 -5.39 20.90 26.94
N ARG A 315 -4.49 20.78 25.95
CA ARG A 315 -3.04 20.98 26.09
C ARG A 315 -2.54 22.22 25.38
N GLU A 316 -3.40 23.19 25.09
CA GLU A 316 -3.06 24.42 24.36
C GLU A 316 -1.82 25.13 24.91
N LYS A 317 -1.63 25.15 26.24
CA LYS A 317 -0.44 25.73 26.89
C LYS A 317 0.87 25.21 26.30
N ARG A 318 0.98 23.91 25.98
CA ARG A 318 2.19 23.33 25.41
C ARG A 318 2.51 23.85 24.01
N PHE A 319 1.48 24.20 23.24
CA PHE A 319 1.67 24.81 21.93
C PHE A 319 2.20 26.24 22.11
N THR A 320 1.61 26.99 23.04
CA THR A 320 2.04 28.36 23.37
C THR A 320 3.48 28.40 23.87
N ASP A 321 3.88 27.43 24.71
CA ASP A 321 5.27 27.27 25.18
C ASP A 321 6.27 27.06 24.02
N GLN A 322 5.80 26.49 22.91
CA GLN A 322 6.58 26.29 21.67
C GLN A 322 6.42 27.47 20.69
N GLY A 323 5.76 28.55 21.08
CA GLY A 323 5.53 29.72 20.23
C GLY A 323 4.51 29.50 19.09
N LYS A 324 3.66 28.48 19.20
CA LYS A 324 2.64 28.15 18.19
C LYS A 324 1.24 28.01 18.79
N ASN A 325 0.22 28.09 17.95
CA ASN A 325 -1.14 27.72 18.31
C ASN A 325 -1.52 26.41 17.60
N VAL A 326 -2.66 25.81 17.98
CA VAL A 326 -3.14 24.54 17.42
C VAL A 326 -3.28 24.61 15.90
N PHE A 327 -3.75 25.74 15.35
CA PHE A 327 -3.91 25.90 13.91
C PHE A 327 -2.56 25.95 13.18
N ASN A 328 -1.57 26.68 13.70
CA ASN A 328 -0.24 26.77 13.12
C ASN A 328 0.46 25.41 13.14
N SER A 329 0.29 24.64 14.22
CA SER A 329 0.76 23.25 14.31
C SER A 329 0.11 22.36 13.24
N PHE A 330 -1.20 22.49 13.03
CA PHE A 330 -1.89 21.79 11.95
C PHE A 330 -1.33 22.17 10.57
N VAL A 331 -1.09 23.47 10.31
CA VAL A 331 -0.54 23.94 9.02
C VAL A 331 0.89 23.43 8.81
N GLU A 332 1.72 23.41 9.85
CA GLU A 332 3.06 22.82 9.84
C GLU A 332 3.00 21.35 9.42
N GLY A 333 2.14 20.56 10.05
CA GLY A 333 1.92 19.16 9.68
C GLY A 333 1.36 18.98 8.27
N ALA A 334 0.47 19.87 7.82
CA ALA A 334 -0.10 19.80 6.47
C ALA A 334 0.95 20.02 5.38
N TYR A 335 1.96 20.86 5.65
CA TYR A 335 3.12 21.05 4.76
C TYR A 335 3.96 19.77 4.65
N ASP A 336 4.11 19.01 5.72
CA ASP A 336 4.80 17.72 5.68
C ASP A 336 4.07 16.70 4.80
N GLY A 337 2.74 16.70 4.77
CA GLY A 337 1.97 15.87 3.84
C GLY A 337 2.24 16.23 2.36
N LEU A 338 2.37 17.53 2.06
CA LEU A 338 2.72 18.01 0.72
C LEU A 338 4.15 17.64 0.33
N LYS A 339 5.10 17.80 1.26
CA LYS A 339 6.49 17.36 1.08
C LYS A 339 6.57 15.85 0.85
N THR A 340 5.76 15.06 1.55
CA THR A 340 5.69 13.62 1.40
C THR A 340 5.23 13.24 0.00
N GLY A 341 4.13 13.84 -0.49
CA GLY A 341 3.66 13.62 -1.85
C GLY A 341 4.72 13.95 -2.92
N ARG A 342 5.44 15.06 -2.76
CA ARG A 342 6.57 15.41 -3.66
C ARG A 342 7.67 14.34 -3.64
N THR A 343 8.00 13.81 -2.45
CA THR A 343 9.05 12.81 -2.29
C THR A 343 8.66 11.46 -2.90
N ILE A 344 7.42 11.01 -2.73
CA ILE A 344 6.96 9.70 -3.22
C ILE A 344 6.67 9.69 -4.73
N PHE A 345 6.38 10.85 -5.32
CA PHE A 345 5.97 10.95 -6.73
C PHE A 345 6.89 10.23 -7.72
N PRO A 346 8.22 10.44 -7.74
CA PRO A 346 9.09 9.77 -8.71
C PRO A 346 9.06 8.24 -8.58
N TYR A 347 8.93 7.73 -7.35
CA TYR A 347 8.86 6.30 -7.07
C TYR A 347 7.55 5.70 -7.54
N ILE A 348 6.42 6.34 -7.22
CA ILE A 348 5.08 5.91 -7.66
C ILE A 348 5.00 5.93 -9.19
N LEU A 349 5.49 6.99 -9.83
CA LEU A 349 5.48 7.11 -11.29
C LEU A 349 6.27 5.97 -11.96
N GLY A 350 7.52 5.76 -11.54
CA GLY A 350 8.36 4.71 -12.12
C GLY A 350 7.77 3.31 -11.91
N MET A 351 7.25 3.06 -10.71
CA MET A 351 6.62 1.79 -10.36
C MET A 351 5.33 1.54 -11.14
N LEU A 352 4.41 2.50 -11.24
CA LEU A 352 3.15 2.33 -11.97
C LEU A 352 3.39 2.13 -13.46
N VAL A 353 4.37 2.82 -14.05
CA VAL A 353 4.78 2.59 -15.44
C VAL A 353 5.36 1.18 -15.62
N ALA A 354 6.19 0.72 -14.69
CA ALA A 354 6.72 -0.64 -14.73
C ALA A 354 5.61 -1.69 -14.63
N ILE A 355 4.65 -1.51 -13.73
CA ILE A 355 3.49 -2.39 -13.55
C ILE A 355 2.60 -2.36 -14.80
N SER A 356 2.35 -1.19 -15.37
CA SER A 356 1.60 -1.01 -16.62
C SER A 356 2.23 -1.80 -17.76
N LEU A 357 3.55 -1.65 -17.97
CA LEU A 357 4.29 -2.42 -18.98
C LEU A 357 4.25 -3.92 -18.70
N PHE A 358 4.44 -4.32 -17.45
CA PHE A 358 4.45 -5.71 -17.05
C PHE A 358 3.11 -6.41 -17.30
N ARG A 359 2.00 -5.75 -16.95
CA ARG A 359 0.65 -6.26 -17.21
C ARG A 359 0.29 -6.24 -18.69
N ASN A 360 0.55 -5.14 -19.38
CA ASN A 360 0.25 -5.04 -20.81
C ASN A 360 1.13 -5.99 -21.66
N SER A 361 2.33 -6.35 -21.21
CA SER A 361 3.18 -7.32 -21.92
C SER A 361 2.60 -8.74 -21.95
N GLY A 362 1.72 -9.11 -21.00
CA GLY A 362 1.25 -10.48 -20.81
C GLY A 362 2.18 -11.37 -19.98
N VAL A 363 3.36 -10.88 -19.58
CA VAL A 363 4.31 -11.64 -18.74
C VAL A 363 3.73 -11.86 -17.33
N PHE A 364 3.01 -10.86 -16.80
CA PHE A 364 2.35 -10.96 -15.50
C PHE A 364 1.38 -12.15 -15.45
N GLU A 365 0.52 -12.29 -16.46
CA GLU A 365 -0.49 -13.35 -16.55
C GLU A 365 0.16 -14.74 -16.65
N ILE A 366 1.28 -14.86 -17.37
CA ILE A 366 2.05 -16.10 -17.48
C ILE A 366 2.63 -16.50 -16.11
N LEU A 367 3.28 -15.56 -15.42
CA LEU A 367 3.88 -15.81 -14.10
C LEU A 367 2.82 -16.11 -13.05
N ALA A 368 1.79 -15.27 -12.96
CA ALA A 368 0.66 -15.44 -12.07
C ALA A 368 -0.05 -16.78 -12.30
N GLY A 369 -0.35 -17.12 -13.56
CA GLY A 369 -1.01 -18.37 -13.93
C GLY A 369 -0.17 -19.61 -13.62
N THR A 370 1.15 -19.54 -13.77
CA THR A 370 2.07 -20.64 -13.45
C THR A 370 2.12 -20.88 -11.94
N LEU A 371 2.26 -19.81 -11.16
CA LEU A 371 2.23 -19.89 -9.70
C LEU A 371 0.88 -20.41 -9.22
N ALA A 372 -0.21 -19.88 -9.76
CA ALA A 372 -1.57 -20.29 -9.38
C ALA A 372 -1.79 -21.80 -9.55
N LYS A 373 -1.35 -22.39 -10.67
CA LYS A 373 -1.41 -23.84 -10.89
C LYS A 373 -0.60 -24.62 -9.84
N GLY A 374 0.58 -24.12 -9.46
CA GLY A 374 1.41 -24.74 -8.43
C GLY A 374 0.75 -24.74 -7.06
N PHE A 375 0.17 -23.61 -6.64
CA PHE A 375 -0.52 -23.51 -5.35
C PHE A 375 -1.82 -24.31 -5.30
N LEU A 376 -2.60 -24.32 -6.38
CA LEU A 376 -3.80 -25.16 -6.49
C LEU A 376 -3.44 -26.66 -6.40
N ALA A 377 -2.30 -27.07 -6.96
CA ALA A 377 -1.83 -28.46 -6.87
C ALA A 377 -1.46 -28.88 -5.43
N ILE A 378 -1.12 -27.92 -4.55
CA ILE A 378 -0.78 -28.14 -3.13
C ILE A 378 -2.03 -27.98 -2.24
N GLY A 379 -3.21 -27.75 -2.83
CA GLY A 379 -4.49 -27.65 -2.10
C GLY A 379 -4.76 -26.28 -1.46
N VAL A 380 -4.04 -25.23 -1.86
CA VAL A 380 -4.33 -23.86 -1.40
C VAL A 380 -5.62 -23.37 -2.06
N THR A 381 -6.49 -22.72 -1.29
CA THR A 381 -7.80 -22.28 -1.79
C THR A 381 -7.65 -21.21 -2.87
N LYS A 382 -8.61 -21.19 -3.80
CA LYS A 382 -8.56 -20.31 -4.97
C LYS A 382 -8.50 -18.83 -4.58
N GLU A 383 -9.16 -18.44 -3.49
CA GLU A 383 -9.19 -17.05 -3.02
C GLU A 383 -7.80 -16.55 -2.62
N ILE A 384 -6.97 -17.41 -2.01
CA ILE A 384 -5.58 -17.09 -1.66
C ILE A 384 -4.73 -17.05 -2.93
N VAL A 385 -4.96 -18.00 -3.83
CA VAL A 385 -4.23 -18.09 -5.10
C VAL A 385 -4.45 -16.86 -5.97
N ASP A 386 -5.69 -16.36 -6.04
CA ASP A 386 -6.04 -15.16 -6.80
C ASP A 386 -5.40 -13.88 -6.20
N ALA A 387 -5.02 -13.91 -4.92
CA ALA A 387 -4.34 -12.80 -4.24
C ALA A 387 -2.80 -12.84 -4.38
N LEU A 388 -2.20 -13.98 -4.71
CA LEU A 388 -0.75 -14.14 -4.84
C LEU A 388 -0.07 -13.15 -5.81
N PRO A 389 -0.65 -12.86 -6.99
CA PRO A 389 -0.02 -11.93 -7.93
C PRO A 389 0.15 -10.52 -7.33
N ILE A 390 -0.78 -10.09 -6.48
CA ILE A 390 -0.72 -8.82 -5.75
C ILE A 390 0.29 -8.92 -4.59
N ALA A 391 0.30 -10.05 -3.88
CA ALA A 391 1.25 -10.29 -2.80
C ALA A 391 2.72 -10.25 -3.27
N ILE A 392 3.00 -10.69 -4.50
CA ILE A 392 4.35 -10.63 -5.10
C ILE A 392 4.78 -9.18 -5.36
N LEU A 393 3.85 -8.28 -5.64
CA LEU A 393 4.17 -6.87 -5.89
C LEU A 393 4.43 -6.07 -4.61
N ARG A 394 3.89 -6.52 -3.46
CA ARG A 394 3.89 -5.78 -2.18
C ARG A 394 5.27 -5.54 -1.54
N PRO A 395 6.24 -6.47 -1.55
CA PRO A 395 7.60 -6.20 -1.02
C PRO A 395 8.36 -5.13 -1.80
N PHE A 396 7.85 -4.73 -2.97
CA PHE A 396 8.52 -3.85 -3.92
C PHE A 396 7.87 -2.46 -4.04
N THR A 397 6.75 -2.25 -3.33
CA THR A 397 5.99 -1.00 -3.16
C THR A 397 6.23 -0.45 -1.77
#